data_AF-E8R0Y1-F1
#
_entry.id   AF-E8R0Y1-F1
#
_cell.length_a   1.000
_cell.length_b   1.000
_cell.length_c   1.000
_cell.angle_alpha   90.00
_cell.angle_beta   90.00
_cell.angle_gamma   90.00
#
_symmetry.space_group_name_H-M   'P 1'
#
loop_
_entity.id
_entity.type
_entity.pdbx_description
1 polymer ?
#
loop_
_entity_poly.entity_id
_entity_poly.type
_entity_poly.pdbx_seq_one_letter_code
_entity_poly.pdbx_strand_id
1 'polypeptide(L)'
;MSSPTQAPGSLPRRHWLLAAAALTGGPLVRHVAKADASLDSPPDPNRDKQDQAGGVGFQTVTLAGTVIPLSQALHQRGLACDPDGVEDQLVLRQDDPDATLTPILKDSATRAFWIDPDRFRDQAIRLTGRLYPGLPYLQVTLVRIRDAEDGVFRIPEYHCEVCAISSRFPQDCPCCQGTMEFRFKPE
;
A
#
# COMPACT_ATOMS: atom_id res chain seq x y z
N MET A 1 29.44 -21.59 -60.93
CA MET A 1 28.76 -22.87 -60.64
C MET A 1 27.65 -22.56 -59.65
N SER A 2 26.45 -22.37 -60.18
CA SER A 2 25.24 -22.08 -59.46
C SER A 2 24.59 -23.40 -59.05
N SER A 3 24.14 -23.51 -57.81
CA SER A 3 23.15 -24.49 -57.36
C SER A 3 22.48 -24.01 -56.06
N PRO A 4 21.23 -24.45 -55.79
CA PRO A 4 20.17 -23.54 -55.36
C PRO A 4 19.48 -23.93 -54.03
N THR A 5 18.63 -23.01 -53.56
CA THR A 5 17.29 -23.23 -52.95
C THR A 5 17.09 -24.35 -51.91
N GLN A 6 16.72 -23.97 -50.68
CA GLN A 6 15.43 -24.36 -50.04
C GLN A 6 15.23 -23.69 -48.66
N ALA A 7 14.14 -22.93 -48.54
CA ALA A 7 13.31 -22.87 -47.33
C ALA A 7 12.09 -23.78 -47.59
N PRO A 8 11.53 -24.47 -46.58
CA PRO A 8 10.28 -23.94 -45.99
C PRO A 8 10.02 -24.37 -44.54
N GLY A 9 9.06 -23.72 -43.86
CA GLY A 9 8.59 -24.19 -42.55
C GLY A 9 7.63 -23.27 -41.82
N SER A 10 6.52 -22.90 -42.47
CA SER A 10 5.39 -22.19 -41.85
C SER A 10 4.68 -23.07 -40.82
N LEU A 11 4.61 -22.61 -39.56
CA LEU A 11 3.78 -23.24 -38.52
C LEU A 11 2.34 -22.70 -38.57
N PRO A 12 1.32 -23.55 -38.33
CA PRO A 12 -0.09 -23.20 -38.53
C PRO A 12 -0.66 -22.37 -37.38
N ARG A 13 -1.41 -21.33 -37.76
CA ARG A 13 -2.31 -20.56 -36.90
C ARG A 13 -3.45 -21.46 -36.40
N ARG A 14 -3.53 -21.67 -35.09
CA ARG A 14 -4.70 -22.28 -34.46
C ARG A 14 -5.64 -21.18 -33.94
N HIS A 15 -6.77 -21.07 -34.62
CA HIS A 15 -7.93 -20.31 -34.21
C HIS A 15 -8.54 -20.97 -32.96
N TRP A 16 -8.63 -20.23 -31.86
CA TRP A 16 -9.54 -20.54 -30.77
C TRP A 16 -10.68 -19.53 -30.81
N LEU A 17 -11.81 -19.99 -31.37
CA LEU A 17 -13.12 -19.41 -31.13
C LEU A 17 -13.63 -20.01 -29.81
N LEU A 18 -13.74 -19.19 -28.78
CA LEU A 18 -14.60 -19.48 -27.64
C LEU A 18 -15.46 -18.26 -27.35
N ALA A 19 -16.76 -18.45 -27.61
CA ALA A 19 -17.83 -17.62 -27.14
C ALA A 19 -17.89 -17.67 -25.60
N ALA A 20 -18.08 -16.52 -24.97
CA ALA A 20 -18.48 -16.43 -23.57
C ALA A 20 -19.64 -15.45 -23.45
N ALA A 21 -20.68 -15.95 -22.81
CA ALA A 21 -22.00 -15.38 -22.68
C ALA A 21 -22.02 -14.05 -21.92
N ALA A 22 -22.89 -13.15 -22.37
CA ALA A 22 -23.34 -12.01 -21.60
C ALA A 22 -24.17 -12.49 -20.39
N LEU A 23 -23.71 -12.17 -19.19
CA LEU A 23 -24.49 -12.24 -17.97
C LEU A 23 -24.59 -10.84 -17.38
N THR A 24 -25.80 -10.33 -17.42
CA THR A 24 -26.28 -9.09 -16.81
C THR A 24 -26.18 -9.19 -15.28
N GLY A 25 -25.25 -8.46 -14.67
CA GLY A 25 -25.17 -8.28 -13.22
C GLY A 25 -25.70 -6.90 -12.81
N GLY A 26 -26.85 -6.84 -12.15
CA GLY A 26 -27.35 -5.63 -11.49
C GLY A 26 -26.61 -5.36 -10.16
N PRO A 27 -26.61 -4.11 -9.65
CA PRO A 27 -25.88 -3.76 -8.44
C PRO A 27 -26.62 -4.22 -7.18
N LEU A 28 -25.98 -5.08 -6.40
CA LEU A 28 -26.43 -5.46 -5.05
C LEU A 28 -25.72 -4.53 -4.03
N VAL A 29 -26.40 -3.44 -3.67
CA VAL A 29 -26.00 -2.55 -2.58
C VAL A 29 -26.19 -3.30 -1.26
N ARG A 30 -25.09 -3.70 -0.61
CA ARG A 30 -25.11 -4.20 0.77
C ARG A 30 -24.72 -3.07 1.72
N HIS A 31 -25.70 -2.53 2.42
CA HIS A 31 -25.48 -1.79 3.65
C HIS A 31 -24.99 -2.77 4.72
N VAL A 32 -23.76 -2.59 5.20
CA VAL A 32 -23.28 -3.27 6.41
C VAL A 32 -23.47 -2.30 7.57
N ALA A 33 -24.23 -2.78 8.55
CA ALA A 33 -24.56 -2.10 9.78
C ALA A 33 -23.32 -1.88 10.66
N LYS A 34 -23.36 -0.78 11.42
CA LYS A 34 -22.47 -0.49 12.56
C LYS A 34 -22.50 -1.66 13.53
N ALA A 35 -21.32 -2.14 13.93
CA ALA A 35 -21.15 -2.91 15.16
C ALA A 35 -20.59 -1.95 16.22
N ASP A 36 -21.34 -1.82 17.31
CA ASP A 36 -21.05 -0.96 18.44
C ASP A 36 -19.84 -1.44 19.23
N ALA A 37 -19.07 -0.45 19.67
CA ALA A 37 -17.96 -0.59 20.59
C ALA A 37 -18.46 -0.86 22.01
N SER A 38 -17.69 -1.64 22.77
CA SER A 38 -17.60 -1.48 24.22
C SER A 38 -16.28 -2.03 24.72
N LEU A 39 -15.44 -1.14 25.25
CA LEU A 39 -14.62 -1.42 26.42
C LEU A 39 -14.55 -0.14 27.27
N ASP A 40 -14.88 -0.32 28.54
CA ASP A 40 -15.05 0.65 29.61
C ASP A 40 -13.83 1.55 29.84
N SER A 41 -13.98 2.82 29.48
CA SER A 41 -13.31 3.92 30.18
C SER A 41 -14.23 5.13 30.12
N PRO A 42 -14.45 5.85 31.24
CA PRO A 42 -15.24 7.06 31.22
C PRO A 42 -14.61 8.03 30.20
N PRO A 43 -15.41 8.62 29.28
CA PRO A 43 -14.88 9.52 28.28
C PRO A 43 -14.23 10.71 28.99
N ASP A 44 -12.94 10.93 28.72
CA ASP A 44 -12.22 12.10 29.20
C ASP A 44 -12.91 13.34 28.62
N PRO A 45 -13.50 14.22 29.46
CA PRO A 45 -14.28 15.38 29.00
C PRO A 45 -13.42 16.43 28.27
N ASN A 46 -12.10 16.28 28.24
CA ASN A 46 -11.18 17.13 27.47
C ASN A 46 -10.70 16.52 26.15
N ARG A 47 -10.98 15.24 25.86
CA ARG A 47 -10.53 14.57 24.64
C ARG A 47 -11.17 15.17 23.38
N ASP A 48 -12.45 15.54 23.47
CA ASP A 48 -13.17 16.22 22.38
C ASP A 48 -12.73 17.68 22.19
N LYS A 49 -12.07 18.27 23.20
CA LYS A 49 -11.65 19.67 23.19
C LYS A 49 -10.25 19.87 22.62
N GLN A 50 -9.41 18.84 22.65
CA GLN A 50 -8.06 18.89 22.09
C GLN A 50 -8.04 18.72 20.56
N ASP A 51 -9.05 18.08 19.97
CA ASP A 51 -9.16 17.92 18.51
C ASP A 51 -9.71 19.17 17.78
N GLN A 52 -10.15 20.20 18.51
CA GLN A 52 -10.78 21.41 17.94
C GLN A 52 -9.96 22.70 18.07
N ALA A 53 -8.66 22.61 18.33
CA ALA A 53 -7.75 23.76 18.26
C ALA A 53 -7.18 23.92 16.84
N GLY A 54 -7.96 24.51 15.92
CA GLY A 54 -7.44 25.12 14.68
C GLY A 54 -6.81 24.20 13.63
N GLY A 55 -7.15 22.91 13.60
CA GLY A 55 -6.63 21.96 12.62
C GLY A 55 -7.25 22.13 11.22
N VAL A 56 -6.41 22.08 10.18
CA VAL A 56 -6.88 21.91 8.79
C VAL A 56 -7.72 20.63 8.74
N GLY A 57 -8.97 20.72 8.29
CA GLY A 57 -9.85 19.56 8.15
C GLY A 57 -9.22 18.49 7.26
N PHE A 58 -9.45 17.21 7.55
CA PHE A 58 -8.95 16.10 6.75
C PHE A 58 -9.99 15.00 6.59
N GLN A 59 -9.86 14.21 5.53
CA GLN A 59 -10.63 12.99 5.31
C GLN A 59 -9.80 11.76 5.69
N THR A 60 -10.34 10.90 6.55
CA THR A 60 -9.75 9.59 6.82
C THR A 60 -10.16 8.60 5.72
N VAL A 61 -9.18 7.90 5.15
CA VAL A 61 -9.39 6.89 4.09
C VAL A 61 -8.63 5.61 4.41
N THR A 62 -9.10 4.48 3.90
CA THR A 62 -8.34 3.24 3.83
C THR A 62 -8.25 2.80 2.37
N LEU A 63 -7.02 2.70 1.86
CA LEU A 63 -6.73 2.37 0.47
C LEU A 63 -5.96 1.05 0.42
N ALA A 64 -6.27 0.22 -0.57
CA ALA A 64 -5.57 -1.04 -0.85
C ALA A 64 -4.81 -0.92 -2.17
N GLY A 65 -3.64 -1.54 -2.25
CA GLY A 65 -2.83 -1.56 -3.47
C GLY A 65 -1.40 -2.01 -3.24
N THR A 66 -0.49 -1.48 -4.04
CA THR A 66 0.96 -1.75 -3.98
C THR A 66 1.74 -0.44 -3.81
N VAL A 67 2.70 -0.39 -2.89
CA VAL A 67 3.65 0.73 -2.80
C VAL A 67 4.75 0.52 -3.83
N ILE A 68 4.92 1.50 -4.73
CA ILE A 68 5.97 1.49 -5.76
C ILE A 68 6.59 2.88 -5.92
N PRO A 69 7.82 2.98 -6.47
CA PRO A 69 8.39 4.25 -6.91
C PRO A 69 7.48 4.96 -7.93
N LEU A 70 7.39 6.29 -7.84
CA LEU A 70 6.62 7.09 -8.79
C LEU A 70 7.16 6.93 -10.22
N SER A 71 8.48 6.92 -10.40
CA SER A 71 9.12 6.70 -11.70
C SER A 71 8.68 5.38 -12.36
N GLN A 72 8.66 4.29 -11.60
CA GLN A 72 8.13 2.99 -12.04
C GLN A 72 6.67 3.09 -12.45
N ALA A 73 5.84 3.76 -11.64
CA ALA A 73 4.42 3.92 -11.93
C ALA A 73 4.15 4.74 -13.22
N LEU A 74 4.96 5.78 -13.47
CA LEU A 74 4.88 6.61 -14.67
C LEU A 74 5.36 5.84 -15.91
N HIS A 75 6.47 5.11 -15.83
CA HIS A 75 6.96 4.27 -16.92
C HIS A 75 5.95 3.20 -17.33
N GLN A 76 5.24 2.58 -16.37
CA GLN A 76 4.16 1.63 -16.66
C GLN A 76 2.99 2.24 -17.45
N ARG A 77 2.88 3.58 -17.48
CA ARG A 77 1.89 4.33 -18.28
C ARG A 77 2.45 4.89 -19.60
N GLY A 78 3.70 4.57 -19.93
CA GLY A 78 4.37 5.13 -21.11
C GLY A 78 4.77 6.61 -20.97
N LEU A 79 4.78 7.14 -19.75
CA LEU A 79 5.25 8.50 -19.48
C LEU A 79 6.75 8.46 -19.14
N ALA A 80 7.55 9.24 -19.87
CA ALA A 80 8.94 9.45 -19.53
C ALA A 80 9.05 10.50 -18.42
N CYS A 81 9.91 10.26 -17.43
CA CYS A 81 10.29 11.24 -16.41
C CYS A 81 11.80 11.24 -16.25
N ASP A 82 12.37 12.41 -16.00
CA ASP A 82 13.75 12.51 -15.55
C ASP A 82 13.85 11.91 -14.12
N PRO A 83 14.70 10.90 -13.87
CA PRO A 83 14.78 10.25 -12.57
C PRO A 83 15.10 11.22 -11.43
N ASP A 84 15.94 12.23 -11.69
CA ASP A 84 16.49 13.15 -10.69
C ASP A 84 15.41 13.97 -9.94
N GLY A 85 14.18 14.02 -10.47
CA GLY A 85 13.06 14.75 -9.85
C GLY A 85 12.06 13.90 -9.05
N VAL A 86 12.06 12.57 -9.22
CA VAL A 86 11.00 11.69 -8.70
C VAL A 86 11.49 10.37 -8.09
N GLU A 87 12.79 10.11 -8.14
CA GLU A 87 13.45 8.88 -7.67
C GLU A 87 13.08 8.47 -6.25
N ASP A 88 12.95 9.44 -5.35
CA ASP A 88 12.66 9.20 -3.94
C ASP A 88 11.16 9.23 -3.61
N GLN A 89 10.29 9.53 -4.58
CA GLN A 89 8.86 9.63 -4.34
C GLN A 89 8.20 8.25 -4.44
N LEU A 90 7.41 7.89 -3.42
CA LEU A 90 6.59 6.68 -3.42
C LEU A 90 5.12 7.01 -3.64
N VAL A 91 4.43 6.11 -4.32
CA VAL A 91 2.98 6.14 -4.52
C VAL A 91 2.37 4.81 -4.09
N LEU A 92 1.12 4.87 -3.62
CA LEU A 92 0.25 3.70 -3.58
C LEU A 92 -0.45 3.61 -4.95
N ARG A 93 -0.15 2.54 -5.70
CA ARG A 93 -0.90 2.18 -6.90
C ARG A 93 -2.04 1.26 -6.49
N GLN A 94 -3.29 1.70 -6.64
CA GLN A 94 -4.46 0.86 -6.42
C GLN A 94 -4.62 -0.20 -7.51
N ASP A 95 -5.26 -1.33 -7.20
CA ASP A 95 -5.36 -2.50 -8.09
C ASP A 95 -6.36 -2.36 -9.26
N ASP A 96 -6.94 -1.19 -9.45
CA ASP A 96 -7.94 -0.90 -10.50
C ASP A 96 -7.29 -0.78 -11.90
N PRO A 97 -7.95 -1.18 -13.00
CA PRO A 97 -7.47 -0.91 -14.36
C PRO A 97 -7.16 0.58 -14.66
N ASP A 98 -7.89 1.52 -14.05
CA ASP A 98 -7.59 2.96 -14.10
C ASP A 98 -6.79 3.42 -12.86
N ALA A 99 -5.96 2.51 -12.32
CA ALA A 99 -5.23 2.59 -11.05
C ALA A 99 -4.97 4.02 -10.58
N THR A 100 -5.63 4.51 -9.55
CA THR A 100 -5.24 5.82 -9.01
C THR A 100 -3.85 5.70 -8.35
N LEU A 101 -2.95 6.62 -8.68
CA LEU A 101 -1.66 6.76 -8.00
C LEU A 101 -1.85 7.77 -6.88
N THR A 102 -1.74 7.31 -5.64
CA THR A 102 -1.82 8.19 -4.46
C THR A 102 -0.42 8.46 -3.93
N PRO A 103 0.13 9.68 -4.07
CA PRO A 103 1.40 10.06 -3.45
C PRO A 103 1.40 9.82 -1.95
N ILE A 104 2.46 9.21 -1.44
CA ILE A 104 2.61 8.93 -0.01
C ILE A 104 3.48 10.04 0.60
N LEU A 105 3.00 10.64 1.69
CA LEU A 105 3.81 11.57 2.46
C LEU A 105 4.95 10.81 3.14
N LYS A 106 6.20 11.26 2.95
CA LYS A 106 7.36 10.72 3.67
C LYS A 106 7.41 11.31 5.07
N ASP A 107 7.06 10.50 6.06
CA ASP A 107 7.11 10.88 7.48
C ASP A 107 7.52 9.67 8.35
N SER A 108 7.40 9.79 9.68
CA SER A 108 7.77 8.69 10.58
C SER A 108 6.92 7.42 10.42
N ALA A 109 5.67 7.53 9.96
CA ALA A 109 4.78 6.39 9.80
C ALA A 109 5.05 5.60 8.51
N THR A 110 5.65 6.25 7.51
CA THR A 110 5.96 5.65 6.20
C THR A 110 7.44 5.39 5.99
N ARG A 111 8.32 5.81 6.92
CA ARG A 111 9.78 5.70 6.80
C ARG A 111 10.27 4.30 6.41
N ALA A 112 9.63 3.24 6.90
CA ALA A 112 9.98 1.86 6.56
C ALA A 112 9.92 1.58 5.05
N PHE A 113 9.05 2.27 4.30
CA PHE A 113 8.97 2.11 2.85
C PHE A 113 10.27 2.54 2.15
N TRP A 114 11.09 3.40 2.77
CA TRP A 114 12.39 3.82 2.21
C TRP A 114 13.55 2.96 2.71
N ILE A 115 13.53 2.56 3.98
CA ILE A 115 14.70 1.93 4.61
C ILE A 115 14.64 0.41 4.66
N ASP A 116 13.45 -0.19 4.45
CA ASP A 116 13.26 -1.64 4.31
C ASP A 116 12.33 -1.91 3.10
N PRO A 117 12.78 -1.57 1.88
CA PRO A 117 11.92 -1.64 0.70
C PRO A 117 11.41 -3.05 0.42
N ASP A 118 12.22 -4.08 0.68
CA ASP A 118 11.91 -5.48 0.37
C ASP A 118 10.66 -5.99 1.13
N ARG A 119 10.41 -5.46 2.34
CA ARG A 119 9.25 -5.83 3.17
C ARG A 119 8.00 -5.01 2.94
N PHE A 120 8.09 -3.88 2.24
CA PHE A 120 6.98 -2.92 2.18
C PHE A 120 6.60 -2.51 0.76
N ARG A 121 7.48 -2.68 -0.22
CA ARG A 121 7.23 -2.39 -1.64
C ARG A 121 6.83 -3.65 -2.39
N ASP A 122 6.25 -3.45 -3.57
CA ASP A 122 5.95 -4.50 -4.55
C ASP A 122 5.09 -5.68 -4.03
N GLN A 123 4.36 -5.46 -2.93
CA GLN A 123 3.42 -6.42 -2.34
C GLN A 123 2.08 -5.77 -1.98
N ALA A 124 1.08 -6.61 -1.71
CA ALA A 124 -0.25 -6.15 -1.33
C ALA A 124 -0.23 -5.49 0.06
N ILE A 125 -0.68 -4.23 0.10
CA ILE A 125 -0.72 -3.41 1.31
C ILE A 125 -2.10 -2.76 1.49
N ARG A 126 -2.45 -2.44 2.73
CA ARG A 126 -3.58 -1.56 3.09
C ARG A 126 -3.07 -0.41 3.93
N LEU A 127 -3.30 0.81 3.46
CA LEU A 127 -2.91 2.04 4.13
C LEU A 127 -4.16 2.76 4.64
N THR A 128 -4.25 2.98 5.94
CA THR A 128 -5.19 3.93 6.51
C THR A 128 -4.45 5.24 6.76
N GLY A 129 -5.04 6.37 6.36
CA GLY A 129 -4.41 7.66 6.49
C GLY A 129 -5.36 8.82 6.31
N ARG A 130 -4.79 10.02 6.23
CA ARG A 130 -5.48 11.30 6.12
C ARG A 130 -5.17 11.95 4.79
N LEU A 131 -6.20 12.48 4.15
CA LEU A 131 -6.10 13.37 2.99
C LEU A 131 -6.52 14.78 3.42
N TYR A 132 -5.66 15.75 3.16
CA TYR A 132 -5.91 17.15 3.48
C TYR A 132 -6.35 17.90 2.21
N PRO A 133 -7.38 18.75 2.26
CA PRO A 133 -7.78 19.58 1.14
C PRO A 133 -6.61 20.39 0.59
N GLY A 134 -6.41 20.35 -0.73
CA GLY A 134 -5.33 21.07 -1.41
C GLY A 134 -3.96 20.38 -1.39
N LEU A 135 -3.80 19.25 -0.71
CA LEU A 135 -2.57 18.45 -0.72
C LEU A 135 -2.79 17.11 -1.45
N PRO A 136 -1.87 16.69 -2.33
CA PRO A 136 -2.00 15.43 -3.06
C PRO A 136 -1.53 14.21 -2.27
N TYR A 137 -1.03 14.39 -1.04
CA TYR A 137 -0.37 13.33 -0.28
C TYR A 137 -1.31 12.64 0.70
N LEU A 138 -1.23 11.31 0.74
CA LEU A 138 -1.73 10.50 1.83
C LEU A 138 -0.75 10.55 3.00
N GLN A 139 -1.18 11.14 4.11
CA GLN A 139 -0.49 10.99 5.39
C GLN A 139 -0.93 9.67 6.04
N VAL A 140 -0.08 8.65 5.97
CA VAL A 140 -0.41 7.32 6.50
C VAL A 140 -0.39 7.33 8.02
N THR A 141 -1.43 6.79 8.64
CA THR A 141 -1.52 6.61 10.09
C THR A 141 -1.39 5.15 10.51
N LEU A 142 -1.68 4.22 9.60
CA LEU A 142 -1.61 2.78 9.84
C LEU A 142 -1.26 2.03 8.57
N VAL A 143 -0.28 1.14 8.70
CA VAL A 143 0.15 0.22 7.65
C VAL A 143 -0.31 -1.18 8.00
N ARG A 144 -0.89 -1.88 7.04
CA ARG A 144 -1.04 -3.34 7.10
C ARG A 144 -0.51 -3.97 5.84
N ILE A 145 0.40 -4.92 5.96
CA ILE A 145 0.89 -5.71 4.82
C ILE A 145 0.25 -7.08 4.86
N ARG A 146 0.11 -7.70 3.68
CA ARG A 146 -0.37 -9.07 3.57
C ARG A 146 0.72 -10.02 4.06
N ASP A 147 0.42 -10.78 5.10
CA ASP A 147 1.28 -11.86 5.57
C ASP A 147 1.40 -12.93 4.47
N ALA A 148 2.64 -13.38 4.22
CA ALA A 148 2.92 -14.37 3.19
C ALA A 148 2.48 -15.78 3.59
N GLU A 149 2.37 -16.07 4.90
CA GLU A 149 2.05 -17.41 5.39
C GLU A 149 0.56 -17.76 5.22
N ASP A 150 -0.34 -16.81 5.52
CA ASP A 150 -1.79 -17.05 5.51
C ASP A 150 -2.60 -16.02 4.71
N GLY A 151 -1.94 -15.01 4.12
CA GLY A 151 -2.58 -14.00 3.29
C GLY A 151 -3.39 -12.95 4.06
N VAL A 152 -3.30 -12.90 5.40
CA VAL A 152 -4.04 -11.95 6.24
C VAL A 152 -3.30 -10.62 6.34
N PHE A 153 -4.02 -9.50 6.38
CA PHE A 153 -3.43 -8.17 6.53
C PHE A 153 -3.12 -7.86 7.98
N ARG A 154 -1.85 -7.78 8.35
CA ARG A 154 -1.38 -7.52 9.73
C ARG A 154 -0.55 -6.26 9.84
N ILE A 155 -0.43 -5.75 11.06
CA ILE A 155 0.37 -4.56 11.35
C ILE A 155 1.82 -5.00 11.54
N PRO A 156 2.75 -4.65 10.64
CA PRO A 156 4.17 -4.92 10.84
C PRO A 156 4.74 -4.03 11.94
N GLU A 157 5.64 -4.58 12.75
CA GLU A 157 6.43 -3.85 13.74
C GLU A 157 7.86 -4.37 13.81
N TYR A 158 8.77 -3.50 14.26
CA TYR A 158 10.09 -3.88 14.72
C TYR A 158 10.02 -3.88 16.24
N HIS A 159 10.30 -5.01 16.88
CA HIS A 159 10.11 -5.21 18.30
C HIS A 159 11.42 -5.52 19.00
N CYS A 160 11.62 -4.92 20.16
CA CYS A 160 12.74 -5.25 21.04
C CYS A 160 12.27 -6.23 22.11
N GLU A 161 12.77 -7.47 22.07
CA GLU A 161 12.44 -8.52 23.05
C GLU A 161 12.88 -8.19 24.49
N VAL A 162 13.87 -7.30 24.65
CA VAL A 162 14.37 -6.88 25.98
C VAL A 162 13.46 -5.83 26.63
N CYS A 163 13.06 -4.82 25.86
CA CYS A 163 12.31 -3.66 26.39
C CYS A 163 10.82 -3.72 26.10
N ALA A 164 10.36 -4.70 25.32
CA ALA A 164 9.01 -4.77 24.77
C ALA A 164 8.57 -3.51 23.99
N ILE A 165 9.54 -2.73 23.48
CA ILE A 165 9.27 -1.52 22.69
C ILE A 165 9.05 -1.93 21.24
N SER A 166 8.02 -1.38 20.61
CA SER A 166 7.75 -1.52 19.18
C SER A 166 8.02 -0.22 18.43
N SER A 167 8.59 -0.35 17.23
CA SER A 167 8.79 0.72 16.28
C SER A 167 8.18 0.39 14.92
N ARG A 168 7.92 1.43 14.13
CA ARG A 168 7.35 1.32 12.78
C ARG A 168 8.39 1.13 11.68
N PHE A 169 9.67 1.33 11.97
CA PHE A 169 10.75 1.27 10.99
C PHE A 169 12.03 0.71 11.64
N PRO A 170 12.91 0.04 10.86
CA PRO A 170 14.14 -0.54 11.39
C PRO A 170 15.01 0.53 12.06
N GLN A 171 15.41 0.24 13.30
CA GLN A 171 16.36 1.02 14.10
C GLN A 171 16.80 0.18 15.29
N ASP A 172 17.85 0.62 15.99
CA ASP A 172 18.20 0.07 17.29
C ASP A 172 17.20 0.54 18.36
N CYS A 173 16.96 -0.31 19.35
CA CYS A 173 16.03 0.02 20.42
C CYS A 173 16.44 1.32 21.12
N PRO A 174 15.57 2.34 21.21
CA PRO A 174 15.94 3.63 21.78
C PRO A 174 16.27 3.56 23.28
N CYS A 175 15.89 2.47 23.96
CA CYS A 175 16.15 2.24 25.37
C CYS A 175 17.47 1.47 25.60
N CYS A 176 17.55 0.22 25.15
CA CYS A 176 18.70 -0.66 25.43
C CYS A 176 19.74 -0.71 24.31
N GLN A 177 19.51 -0.03 23.18
CA GLN A 177 20.35 -0.08 21.98
C GLN A 177 20.50 -1.50 21.37
N GLY A 178 19.62 -2.43 21.74
CA GLY A 178 19.57 -3.77 21.17
C GLY A 178 18.88 -3.81 19.81
N THR A 179 19.19 -4.83 19.02
CA THR A 179 18.55 -5.10 17.73
C THR A 179 17.04 -5.24 17.88
N MET A 180 16.28 -4.66 16.96
CA MET A 180 14.84 -4.86 16.87
C MET A 180 14.49 -5.88 15.79
N GLU A 181 13.63 -6.84 16.12
CA GLU A 181 13.21 -7.92 15.23
C GLU A 181 11.91 -7.57 14.53
N PHE A 182 11.85 -7.83 13.22
CA PHE A 182 10.61 -7.67 12.48
C PHE A 182 9.62 -8.77 12.87
N ARG A 183 8.38 -8.39 13.19
CA ARG A 183 7.26 -9.31 13.39
C ARG A 183 5.93 -8.64 13.06
N PHE A 184 4.88 -9.44 13.01
CA PHE A 184 3.51 -8.92 13.04
C PHE A 184 3.04 -8.71 14.47
N LYS A 185 2.30 -7.63 14.71
CA LYS A 185 1.61 -7.44 15.98
C LYS A 185 0.68 -8.64 16.26
N PRO A 186 0.73 -9.22 17.47
CA PRO A 186 -0.26 -10.21 17.87
C PRO A 186 -1.66 -9.58 17.90
N GLU A 187 -2.66 -10.38 17.53
CA GLU A 187 -4.08 -10.00 17.53
C GLU A 187 -4.71 -10.04 18.92
#